data_AF-X1FTS7-F1
#
_entry.id   AF-X1FTS7-F1
#
_cell.length_a   1.000
_cell.length_b   1.000
_cell.length_c   1.000
_cell.angle_alpha   90.00
_cell.angle_beta   90.00
_cell.angle_gamma   90.00
#
_symmetry.space_group_name_H-M   'P 1'
#
loop_
_entity.id
_entity.type
_entity.pdbx_description
1 polymer ?
#
loop_
_entity_poly.entity_id
_entity_poly.type
_entity_poly.pdbx_seq_one_letter_code
_entity_poly.pdbx_strand_id
1 'polypeptide(L)'
;MSSDENILTSKPELLYRFPWLSFTKLKFKEIGKKNPYEFVEWLYKKYWDQNKVDIDKKIESIFEDAINNLEIIRDFSPKDGELNIYIYWMLKIILFILNNPNITNRIANLYSKNALKQLELLRDEKMEDLYWICSDLGLDVQYYEDPIKINAIEKTNLSVHFIDFIKMGINLRDDYRKLVNNSLSHGYVFISKNRLIRLLQEFVRNEILKFTKTNKSEEDPKERTDLEEILTEITSFKIT
;
A
#
# COMPACT_ATOMS: atom_id res chain seq x y z
N MET A 1 -13.42 -21.87 10.51
CA MET A 1 -12.68 -21.20 9.42
C MET A 1 -13.69 -20.30 8.74
N SER A 2 -13.56 -18.99 8.93
CA SER A 2 -14.55 -17.98 8.53
C SER A 2 -14.53 -17.79 7.01
N SER A 3 -15.67 -17.43 6.42
CA SER A 3 -15.84 -17.09 5.00
C SER A 3 -14.83 -16.06 4.48
N ASP A 4 -14.28 -15.23 5.35
CA ASP A 4 -13.37 -14.13 5.01
C ASP A 4 -11.94 -14.61 4.69
N GLU A 5 -11.47 -15.73 5.28
CA GLU A 5 -10.13 -16.27 5.01
C GLU A 5 -10.01 -16.88 3.60
N ASN A 6 -11.10 -17.43 3.07
CA ASN A 6 -11.16 -17.99 1.71
C ASN A 6 -11.20 -16.90 0.62
N ILE A 7 -11.73 -15.72 0.92
CA ILE A 7 -11.77 -14.59 -0.03
C ILE A 7 -10.33 -14.08 -0.25
N LEU A 8 -9.54 -13.95 0.83
CA LEU A 8 -8.17 -13.41 0.80
C LEU A 8 -7.13 -14.32 0.10
N THR A 9 -7.43 -15.60 -0.12
CA THR A 9 -6.51 -16.55 -0.77
C THR A 9 -6.67 -16.63 -2.29
N SER A 10 -7.69 -15.99 -2.86
CA SER A 10 -8.14 -16.24 -4.23
C SER A 10 -7.45 -15.45 -5.35
N LYS A 11 -6.74 -14.34 -5.05
CA LYS A 11 -6.20 -13.40 -6.06
C LYS A 11 -4.71 -13.06 -5.87
N PRO A 12 -3.78 -14.03 -6.04
CA PRO A 12 -2.35 -13.81 -5.83
C PRO A 12 -1.73 -12.74 -6.75
N GLU A 13 -2.29 -12.52 -7.94
CA GLU A 13 -1.87 -11.51 -8.89
C GLU A 13 -2.03 -10.07 -8.38
N LEU A 14 -3.05 -9.82 -7.55
CA LEU A 14 -3.24 -8.50 -6.93
C LEU A 14 -2.11 -8.19 -5.94
N LEU A 15 -1.62 -9.19 -5.21
CA LEU A 15 -0.51 -9.03 -4.25
C LEU A 15 0.78 -8.62 -4.95
N TYR A 16 1.07 -9.19 -6.12
CA TYR A 16 2.27 -8.86 -6.90
C TYR A 16 2.16 -7.47 -7.53
N ARG A 17 0.94 -7.00 -7.76
CA ARG A 17 0.65 -5.67 -8.31
C ARG A 17 0.64 -4.58 -7.23
N PHE A 18 0.19 -4.91 -6.03
CA PHE A 18 0.00 -3.99 -4.92
C PHE A 18 0.77 -4.49 -3.69
N PRO A 19 2.11 -4.29 -3.65
CA PRO A 19 2.96 -4.83 -2.59
C PRO A 19 2.73 -4.19 -1.21
N TRP A 20 1.89 -3.16 -1.14
CA TRP A 20 1.49 -2.47 0.09
C TRP A 20 0.29 -3.09 0.81
N LEU A 21 -0.33 -4.13 0.23
CA LEU A 21 -1.44 -4.87 0.82
C LEU A 21 -1.02 -5.61 2.11
N SER A 22 -1.93 -5.71 3.08
CA SER A 22 -1.69 -6.30 4.40
C SER A 22 -1.42 -7.80 4.31
N PHE A 23 -2.14 -8.52 3.46
CA PHE A 23 -1.97 -9.96 3.28
C PHE A 23 -0.59 -10.34 2.73
N THR A 24 0.17 -9.40 2.16
CA THR A 24 1.59 -9.65 1.84
C THR A 24 2.39 -10.02 3.09
N LYS A 25 2.11 -9.39 4.24
CA LYS A 25 2.74 -9.71 5.53
C LYS A 25 2.40 -11.13 5.99
N LEU A 26 1.14 -11.55 5.81
CA LEU A 26 0.67 -12.88 6.18
C LEU A 26 1.26 -13.96 5.27
N LYS A 27 1.19 -13.77 3.95
CA LYS A 27 1.66 -14.73 2.94
C LYS A 27 3.17 -14.94 2.99
N PHE A 28 3.93 -13.89 3.26
CA PHE A 28 5.40 -13.92 3.29
C PHE A 28 5.95 -13.83 4.72
N LYS A 29 5.17 -14.25 5.73
CA LYS A 29 5.52 -14.18 7.15
C LYS A 29 6.88 -14.78 7.48
N GLU A 30 7.24 -15.91 6.87
CA GLU A 30 8.53 -16.56 7.12
C GLU A 30 9.73 -15.72 6.64
N ILE A 31 9.55 -14.94 5.57
CA ILE A 31 10.58 -14.01 5.08
C ILE A 31 10.54 -12.73 5.92
N GLY A 32 9.36 -12.25 6.30
CA GLY A 32 9.18 -11.08 7.14
C GLY A 32 9.69 -11.24 8.59
N LYS A 33 9.94 -12.47 9.04
CA LYS A 33 10.63 -12.78 10.32
C LYS A 33 12.15 -12.67 10.25
N LYS A 34 12.73 -12.44 9.07
CA LYS A 34 14.17 -12.28 8.92
C LYS A 34 14.57 -10.87 9.29
N ASN A 35 15.68 -10.74 10.01
CA ASN A 35 16.28 -9.43 10.23
C ASN A 35 16.64 -8.77 8.90
N PRO A 36 16.67 -7.43 8.84
CA PRO A 36 16.87 -6.73 7.58
C PRO A 36 18.14 -7.13 6.83
N TYR A 37 19.22 -7.47 7.56
CA TYR A 37 20.45 -7.96 6.94
C TYR A 37 20.27 -9.34 6.30
N GLU A 38 19.70 -10.30 7.03
CA GLU A 38 19.40 -11.63 6.50
C GLU A 38 18.42 -11.59 5.32
N PHE A 39 17.45 -10.67 5.37
CA PHE A 39 16.52 -10.45 4.26
C PHE A 39 17.25 -9.95 3.02
N VAL A 40 18.12 -8.93 3.16
CA VAL A 40 18.92 -8.38 2.06
C VAL A 40 19.82 -9.49 1.48
N GLU A 41 20.59 -10.18 2.33
CA GLU A 41 21.48 -11.25 1.89
C GLU A 41 20.71 -12.36 1.14
N TRP A 42 19.56 -12.78 1.67
CA TRP A 42 18.69 -13.75 1.02
C TRP A 42 18.17 -13.25 -0.33
N LEU A 43 17.76 -11.98 -0.42
CA LEU A 43 17.21 -11.40 -1.64
C LEU A 43 18.23 -11.41 -2.77
N TYR A 44 19.46 -10.97 -2.50
CA TYR A 44 20.55 -11.01 -3.48
C TYR A 44 20.90 -12.45 -3.85
N LYS A 45 21.03 -13.37 -2.89
CA LYS A 45 21.26 -14.80 -3.22
C LYS A 45 20.17 -15.41 -4.10
N LYS A 46 18.90 -15.04 -3.89
CA LYS A 46 17.76 -15.60 -4.64
C LYS A 46 17.65 -15.04 -6.06
N TYR A 47 17.96 -13.76 -6.27
CA TYR A 47 17.69 -13.08 -7.55
C TYR A 47 18.94 -12.59 -8.30
N TRP A 48 19.97 -12.11 -7.58
CA TRP A 48 21.21 -11.62 -8.16
C TRP A 48 22.11 -12.78 -8.60
N ASP A 49 22.43 -13.70 -7.69
CA ASP A 49 23.38 -14.80 -7.94
C ASP A 49 22.87 -15.80 -9.00
N GLN A 50 21.57 -15.74 -9.31
CA GLN A 50 20.94 -16.55 -10.34
C GLN A 50 20.85 -15.82 -11.70
N ASN A 51 21.47 -14.64 -11.85
CA ASN A 51 21.40 -13.75 -13.02
C ASN A 51 19.96 -13.44 -13.47
N LYS A 52 19.00 -13.42 -12.54
CA LYS A 52 17.59 -13.23 -12.87
C LYS A 52 17.26 -11.76 -13.03
N VAL A 53 17.71 -10.93 -12.09
CA VAL A 53 17.40 -9.49 -12.06
C VAL A 53 18.51 -8.71 -11.35
N ASP A 54 18.84 -7.54 -11.89
CA ASP A 54 19.69 -6.54 -11.27
C ASP A 54 18.87 -5.74 -10.24
N ILE A 55 19.01 -6.10 -8.95
CA ILE A 55 18.26 -5.48 -7.84
C ILE A 55 18.68 -4.02 -7.67
N ASP A 56 19.97 -3.73 -7.75
CA ASP A 56 20.54 -2.40 -7.56
C ASP A 56 19.96 -1.43 -8.57
N LYS A 57 20.02 -1.77 -9.87
CA LYS A 57 19.44 -0.94 -10.93
C LYS A 57 17.94 -0.71 -10.75
N LYS A 58 17.19 -1.72 -10.30
CA LYS A 58 15.75 -1.55 -10.03
C LYS A 58 15.50 -0.55 -8.91
N ILE A 59 16.29 -0.61 -7.83
CA ILE A 59 16.17 0.33 -6.72
C ILE A 59 16.59 1.72 -7.19
N GLU A 60 17.75 1.86 -7.83
CA GLU A 60 18.25 3.12 -8.37
C GLU A 60 17.23 3.79 -9.29
N SER A 61 16.64 3.04 -10.23
CA SER A 61 15.58 3.51 -11.13
C SER A 61 14.38 4.09 -10.38
N ILE A 62 13.94 3.46 -9.28
CA ILE A 62 12.84 4.00 -8.45
C ILE A 62 13.24 5.32 -7.80
N PHE A 63 14.47 5.44 -7.30
CA PHE A 63 14.97 6.69 -6.71
C PHE A 63 15.11 7.80 -7.76
N GLU A 64 15.64 7.49 -8.95
CA GLU A 64 15.68 8.41 -10.08
C GLU A 64 14.28 8.88 -10.47
N ASP A 65 13.32 7.96 -10.60
CA ASP A 65 11.93 8.27 -10.93
C ASP A 65 11.32 9.24 -9.91
N ALA A 66 11.62 9.06 -8.62
CA ALA A 66 11.14 9.92 -7.55
C ALA A 66 11.83 11.29 -7.55
N ILE A 67 13.13 11.33 -7.84
CA ILE A 67 13.90 12.58 -7.95
C ILE A 67 13.40 13.42 -9.15
N ASN A 68 13.10 12.75 -10.25
CA ASN A 68 12.58 13.36 -11.47
C ASN A 68 11.06 13.64 -11.42
N ASN A 69 10.41 13.37 -10.29
CA ASN A 69 8.97 13.56 -10.08
C ASN A 69 8.09 12.85 -11.12
N LEU A 70 8.51 11.66 -11.57
CA LEU A 70 7.70 10.85 -12.45
C LEU A 70 6.44 10.37 -11.73
N GLU A 71 5.46 9.96 -12.52
CA GLU A 71 4.17 9.50 -12.00
C GLU A 71 4.00 7.98 -12.07
N ILE A 72 4.96 7.27 -12.64
CA ILE A 72 4.99 5.83 -12.86
C ILE A 72 6.39 5.36 -12.51
N ILE A 73 6.49 4.19 -11.90
CA ILE A 73 7.75 3.48 -11.75
C ILE A 73 8.04 2.78 -13.09
N ARG A 74 9.04 3.24 -13.83
CA ARG A 74 9.29 2.80 -15.23
C ARG A 74 9.52 1.30 -15.34
N ASP A 75 10.27 0.74 -14.39
CA ASP A 75 10.64 -0.68 -14.39
C ASP A 75 9.72 -1.56 -13.54
N PHE A 76 8.49 -1.08 -13.29
CA PHE A 76 7.47 -1.86 -12.60
C PHE A 76 6.73 -2.78 -13.57
N SER A 77 6.81 -4.09 -13.31
CA SER A 77 6.13 -5.12 -14.09
C SER A 77 5.36 -6.03 -13.13
N PRO A 78 4.02 -6.19 -13.29
CA PRO A 78 3.26 -7.17 -12.51
C PRO A 78 3.77 -8.62 -12.69
N LYS A 79 4.47 -8.91 -13.80
CA LYS A 79 5.05 -10.23 -14.08
C LYS A 79 6.26 -10.55 -13.19
N ASP A 80 6.83 -9.55 -12.52
CA ASP A 80 7.97 -9.73 -11.62
C ASP A 80 7.54 -10.44 -10.32
N GLY A 81 6.22 -10.61 -10.11
CA GLY A 81 5.67 -11.50 -9.10
C GLY A 81 6.06 -11.08 -7.69
N GLU A 82 6.60 -12.03 -6.92
CA GLU A 82 7.07 -11.77 -5.55
C GLU A 82 8.16 -10.70 -5.47
N LEU A 83 8.94 -10.50 -6.55
CA LEU A 83 10.03 -9.52 -6.53
C LEU A 83 9.51 -8.10 -6.25
N ASN A 84 8.32 -7.74 -6.73
CA ASN A 84 7.72 -6.43 -6.45
C ASN A 84 7.50 -6.20 -4.95
N ILE A 85 7.17 -7.28 -4.22
CA ILE A 85 6.98 -7.25 -2.77
C ILE A 85 8.33 -7.05 -2.08
N TYR A 86 9.35 -7.81 -2.48
CA TYR A 86 10.68 -7.70 -1.90
C TYR A 86 11.34 -6.36 -2.19
N ILE A 87 11.20 -5.81 -3.40
CA ILE A 87 11.70 -4.47 -3.75
C ILE A 87 10.99 -3.40 -2.91
N TYR A 88 9.68 -3.52 -2.70
CA TYR A 88 8.94 -2.62 -1.83
C TYR A 88 9.43 -2.68 -0.37
N TRP A 89 9.76 -3.87 0.14
CA TRP A 89 10.33 -4.05 1.49
C TRP A 89 11.76 -3.51 1.60
N MET A 90 12.62 -3.77 0.60
CA MET A 90 13.95 -3.15 0.50
C MET A 90 13.87 -1.64 0.53
N LEU A 91 12.93 -1.06 -0.22
CA LEU A 91 12.71 0.38 -0.25
C LEU A 91 12.30 0.92 1.13
N LYS A 92 11.47 0.20 1.89
CA LYS A 92 11.16 0.58 3.28
C LYS A 92 12.39 0.58 4.18
N ILE A 93 13.24 -0.45 4.07
CA ILE A 93 14.50 -0.55 4.82
C ILE A 93 15.41 0.65 4.48
N ILE A 94 15.60 0.93 3.19
CA ILE A 94 16.43 2.06 2.74
C ILE A 94 15.88 3.39 3.23
N LEU A 95 14.57 3.63 3.09
CA LEU A 95 13.93 4.86 3.55
C LEU A 95 14.08 5.05 5.07
N PHE A 96 13.99 3.96 5.82
CA PHE A 96 14.23 3.98 7.26
C PHE A 96 15.68 4.37 7.58
N ILE A 97 16.67 3.73 6.94
CA ILE A 97 18.10 3.99 7.15
C ILE A 97 18.46 5.42 6.73
N LEU A 98 17.96 5.88 5.58
CA LEU A 98 18.24 7.23 5.07
C LEU A 98 17.67 8.33 5.96
N ASN A 99 16.55 8.05 6.65
CA ASN A 99 15.84 8.96 7.54
C ASN A 99 15.73 10.40 6.97
N ASN A 100 15.38 10.51 5.69
CA ASN A 100 15.34 11.78 4.98
C ASN A 100 13.92 12.11 4.54
N PRO A 101 13.23 13.06 5.22
CA PRO A 101 11.84 13.39 4.92
C PRO A 101 11.62 13.84 3.47
N ASN A 102 12.59 14.51 2.84
CA ASN A 102 12.45 14.98 1.46
C ASN A 102 12.44 13.80 0.49
N ILE A 103 13.34 12.84 0.68
CA ILE A 103 13.43 11.63 -0.13
C ILE A 103 12.18 10.78 0.09
N THR A 104 11.79 10.53 1.34
CA THR A 104 10.61 9.72 1.65
C THR A 104 9.33 10.34 1.08
N ASN A 105 9.18 11.66 1.12
CA ASN A 105 8.04 12.35 0.49
C ASN A 105 8.01 12.14 -1.02
N ARG A 106 9.16 12.22 -1.71
CA ARG A 106 9.26 11.99 -3.16
C ARG A 106 8.89 10.55 -3.52
N ILE A 107 9.40 9.59 -2.76
CA ILE A 107 9.10 8.17 -2.96
C ILE A 107 7.64 7.85 -2.65
N ALA A 108 7.07 8.39 -1.57
CA ALA A 108 5.65 8.25 -1.25
C ALA A 108 4.76 8.82 -2.37
N ASN A 109 5.14 9.96 -2.96
CA ASN A 109 4.44 10.53 -4.11
C ASN A 109 4.50 9.61 -5.32
N LEU A 110 5.70 9.13 -5.70
CA LEU A 110 5.87 8.23 -6.83
C LEU A 110 5.03 6.96 -6.65
N TYR A 111 5.13 6.29 -5.50
CA TYR A 111 4.40 5.04 -5.22
C TYR A 111 2.89 5.25 -5.18
N SER A 112 2.40 6.35 -4.59
CA SER A 112 0.97 6.65 -4.57
C SER A 112 0.43 6.90 -5.98
N LYS A 113 1.14 7.66 -6.83
CA LYS A 113 0.77 7.88 -8.23
C LYS A 113 0.84 6.59 -9.06
N ASN A 114 1.85 5.76 -8.81
CA ASN A 114 1.94 4.44 -9.44
C ASN A 114 0.75 3.56 -9.02
N ALA A 115 0.41 3.52 -7.73
CA ALA A 115 -0.74 2.76 -7.23
C ALA A 115 -2.06 3.25 -7.84
N LEU A 116 -2.28 4.56 -7.94
CA LEU A 116 -3.41 5.16 -8.64
C LEU A 116 -3.54 4.58 -10.07
N LYS A 117 -2.48 4.67 -10.88
CA LYS A 117 -2.49 4.18 -12.26
C LYS A 117 -2.73 2.67 -12.34
N GLN A 118 -2.15 1.89 -11.43
CA GLN A 118 -2.36 0.44 -11.40
C GLN A 118 -3.81 0.08 -11.01
N LEU A 119 -4.44 0.83 -10.10
CA LEU A 119 -5.85 0.67 -9.71
C LEU A 119 -6.80 1.08 -10.84
N GLU A 120 -6.51 2.17 -11.55
CA GLU A 120 -7.30 2.62 -12.72
C GLU A 120 -7.32 1.59 -13.84
N LEU A 121 -6.22 0.85 -13.99
CA LEU A 121 -6.07 -0.23 -14.98
C LEU A 121 -6.77 -1.54 -14.58
N LEU A 122 -7.40 -1.63 -13.40
CA LEU A 122 -8.21 -2.79 -13.04
C LEU A 122 -9.48 -2.82 -13.91
N ARG A 123 -9.62 -3.88 -14.71
CA ARG A 123 -10.82 -4.17 -15.53
C ARG A 123 -11.95 -4.75 -14.67
N ASP A 124 -12.24 -4.02 -13.61
CA ASP A 124 -13.15 -4.41 -12.56
C ASP A 124 -14.44 -3.59 -12.70
N GLU A 125 -15.39 -4.13 -13.46
CA GLU A 125 -16.69 -3.49 -13.72
C GLU A 125 -17.59 -3.55 -12.49
N LYS A 126 -17.50 -4.64 -11.71
CA LYS A 126 -18.31 -4.88 -10.52
C LYS A 126 -17.67 -4.40 -9.23
N MET A 127 -16.43 -3.90 -9.27
CA MET A 127 -15.65 -3.50 -8.09
C MET A 127 -15.28 -4.66 -7.15
N GLU A 128 -15.18 -5.89 -7.65
CA GLU A 128 -14.81 -7.09 -6.87
C GLU A 128 -13.33 -7.08 -6.44
N ASP A 129 -12.42 -6.61 -7.30
CA ASP A 129 -10.99 -6.46 -6.96
C ASP A 129 -10.83 -5.33 -5.94
N LEU A 130 -11.56 -4.23 -6.12
CA LEU A 130 -11.53 -3.11 -5.18
C LEU A 130 -12.12 -3.47 -3.82
N TYR A 131 -13.21 -4.24 -3.80
CA TYR A 131 -13.76 -4.81 -2.57
C TYR A 131 -12.68 -5.61 -1.84
N TRP A 132 -12.06 -6.55 -2.55
CA TRP A 132 -11.02 -7.42 -2.02
C TRP A 132 -9.84 -6.63 -1.44
N ILE A 133 -9.37 -5.61 -2.16
CA ILE A 133 -8.29 -4.71 -1.71
C ILE A 133 -8.70 -3.97 -0.43
N CYS A 134 -9.93 -3.45 -0.37
CA CYS A 134 -10.40 -2.73 0.82
C CYS A 134 -10.53 -3.65 2.04
N SER A 135 -11.05 -4.86 1.85
CA SER A 135 -11.16 -5.87 2.91
C SER A 135 -9.78 -6.30 3.42
N ASP A 136 -8.80 -6.47 2.52
CA ASP A 136 -7.40 -6.75 2.90
C ASP A 136 -6.79 -5.63 3.75
N LEU A 137 -7.09 -4.38 3.42
CA LEU A 137 -6.66 -3.21 4.20
C LEU A 137 -7.39 -3.10 5.56
N GLY A 138 -8.33 -4.00 5.87
CA GLY A 138 -9.12 -3.97 7.09
C GLY A 138 -10.15 -2.85 7.12
N LEU A 139 -10.56 -2.34 5.95
CA LEU A 139 -11.62 -1.33 5.85
C LEU A 139 -12.99 -2.00 5.96
N ASP A 140 -13.90 -1.39 6.70
CA ASP A 140 -15.29 -1.84 6.76
C ASP A 140 -16.02 -1.41 5.48
N VAL A 141 -16.17 -2.36 4.55
CA VAL A 141 -16.78 -2.17 3.24
C VAL A 141 -17.90 -3.18 2.98
N GLN A 142 -18.96 -2.74 2.30
CA GLN A 142 -20.04 -3.61 1.85
C GLN A 142 -20.03 -3.72 0.32
N TYR A 143 -20.26 -4.93 -0.16
CA TYR A 143 -20.39 -5.25 -1.58
C TYR A 143 -21.84 -5.56 -1.94
N TYR A 144 -22.30 -5.03 -3.06
CA TYR A 144 -23.64 -5.25 -3.60
C TYR A 144 -23.51 -5.82 -5.01
N GLU A 145 -24.11 -6.98 -5.26
CA GLU A 145 -24.11 -7.61 -6.60
C GLU A 145 -24.78 -6.70 -7.63
N ASP A 146 -25.91 -6.11 -7.26
CA ASP A 146 -26.60 -5.12 -8.07
C ASP A 146 -26.13 -3.70 -7.73
N PRO A 147 -25.76 -2.89 -8.74
CA PRO A 147 -25.22 -1.56 -8.50
C PRO A 147 -26.29 -0.59 -7.98
N ILE A 148 -26.01 0.01 -6.83
CA ILE A 148 -26.85 1.01 -6.16
C ILE A 148 -26.63 2.37 -6.80
N LYS A 149 -27.73 3.10 -7.08
CA LYS A 149 -27.66 4.48 -7.58
C LYS A 149 -27.22 5.41 -6.45
N ILE A 150 -26.11 6.11 -6.65
CA ILE A 150 -25.67 7.19 -5.75
C ILE A 150 -26.46 8.46 -6.09
N ASN A 151 -26.45 8.81 -7.38
CA ASN A 151 -27.08 9.99 -7.96
C ASN A 151 -27.81 9.60 -9.26
N ALA A 152 -28.37 10.57 -9.99
CA ALA A 152 -29.03 10.33 -11.28
C ALA A 152 -28.12 9.67 -12.34
N ILE A 153 -26.80 9.83 -12.23
CA ILE A 153 -25.82 9.44 -13.25
C ILE A 153 -24.90 8.31 -12.75
N GLU A 154 -24.53 8.32 -11.46
CA GLU A 154 -23.54 7.40 -10.91
C GLU A 154 -24.19 6.22 -10.18
N LYS A 155 -23.66 5.01 -10.41
CA LYS A 155 -23.97 3.81 -9.64
C LYS A 155 -22.70 3.21 -9.04
N THR A 156 -22.86 2.45 -7.97
CA THR A 156 -21.76 1.74 -7.32
C THR A 156 -22.19 0.40 -6.75
N ASN A 157 -21.27 -0.54 -6.75
CA ASN A 157 -21.39 -1.85 -6.10
C ASN A 157 -20.77 -1.84 -4.69
N LEU A 158 -20.25 -0.70 -4.23
CA LEU A 158 -19.51 -0.59 -2.98
C LEU A 158 -19.98 0.56 -2.10
N SER A 159 -19.96 0.30 -0.80
CA SER A 159 -20.05 1.34 0.23
C SER A 159 -18.98 1.12 1.29
N VAL A 160 -18.56 2.22 1.94
CA VAL A 160 -17.49 2.22 2.97
C VAL A 160 -18.07 2.80 4.25
N HIS A 161 -17.79 2.21 5.40
CA HIS A 161 -18.25 2.75 6.67
C HIS A 161 -17.71 4.17 6.88
N PHE A 162 -18.54 5.07 7.39
CA PHE A 162 -18.24 6.51 7.43
C PHE A 162 -16.96 6.84 8.22
N ILE A 163 -16.65 6.04 9.26
CA ILE A 163 -15.44 6.22 10.06
C ILE A 163 -14.19 6.02 9.19
N ASP A 164 -14.14 4.93 8.42
CA ASP A 164 -12.98 4.62 7.59
C ASP A 164 -12.89 5.56 6.39
N PHE A 165 -14.03 5.94 5.81
CA PHE A 165 -14.10 6.98 4.79
C PHE A 165 -13.47 8.30 5.25
N ILE A 166 -13.81 8.79 6.46
CA ILE A 166 -13.23 10.01 7.02
C ILE A 166 -11.72 9.84 7.29
N LYS A 167 -11.31 8.71 7.87
CA LYS A 167 -9.89 8.43 8.16
C LYS A 167 -9.05 8.47 6.89
N MET A 168 -9.48 7.81 5.82
CA MET A 168 -8.78 7.82 4.53
C MET A 168 -8.76 9.23 3.91
N GLY A 169 -9.83 10.00 4.11
CA GLY A 169 -10.02 11.33 3.54
C GLY A 169 -9.32 12.49 4.24
N ILE A 170 -8.65 12.26 5.38
CA ILE A 170 -8.24 13.36 6.28
C ILE A 170 -7.23 14.33 5.66
N ASN A 171 -6.30 13.81 4.84
CA ASN A 171 -5.22 14.60 4.21
C ASN A 171 -5.57 15.10 2.80
N LEU A 172 -6.71 14.68 2.25
CA LEU A 172 -7.19 15.19 0.97
C LEU A 172 -7.65 16.64 1.09
N ARG A 173 -7.59 17.38 -0.01
CA ARG A 173 -8.16 18.74 -0.08
C ARG A 173 -9.44 18.79 -0.91
N ASP A 174 -9.72 17.74 -1.65
CA ASP A 174 -10.86 17.65 -2.57
C ASP A 174 -12.20 17.67 -1.83
N ASP A 175 -13.19 18.37 -2.40
CA ASP A 175 -14.50 18.53 -1.76
C ASP A 175 -15.27 17.22 -1.62
N TYR A 176 -15.02 16.24 -2.49
CA TYR A 176 -15.70 14.93 -2.41
C TYR A 176 -15.34 14.16 -1.12
N ARG A 177 -14.25 14.52 -0.42
CA ARG A 177 -13.89 13.88 0.86
C ARG A 177 -14.84 14.26 2.00
N LYS A 178 -15.57 15.37 1.86
CA LYS A 178 -16.46 15.88 2.91
C LYS A 178 -17.65 14.94 3.00
N LEU A 179 -17.93 14.40 4.19
CA LEU A 179 -19.04 13.47 4.39
C LEU A 179 -20.38 14.05 3.92
N VAL A 180 -20.59 15.34 4.12
CA VAL A 180 -21.81 16.08 3.70
C VAL A 180 -22.05 16.07 2.19
N ASN A 181 -21.04 15.78 1.37
CA ASN A 181 -21.12 15.76 -0.08
C ASN A 181 -21.35 14.36 -0.66
N ASN A 182 -21.61 13.35 0.18
CA ASN A 182 -21.78 11.96 -0.25
C ASN A 182 -23.09 11.37 0.28
N SER A 183 -23.64 10.42 -0.48
CA SER A 183 -24.81 9.65 -0.08
C SER A 183 -24.43 8.70 1.06
N LEU A 184 -25.05 8.88 2.23
CA LEU A 184 -24.84 8.08 3.43
C LEU A 184 -26.15 7.35 3.78
N SER A 185 -26.07 6.05 4.03
CA SER A 185 -27.21 5.25 4.53
C SER A 185 -26.71 4.19 5.49
N HIS A 186 -27.41 4.01 6.61
CA HIS A 186 -27.10 2.99 7.62
C HIS A 186 -25.63 2.98 8.10
N GLY A 187 -24.96 4.15 8.13
CA GLY A 187 -23.55 4.27 8.51
C GLY A 187 -22.54 4.08 7.37
N TYR A 188 -23.01 3.79 6.15
CA TYR A 188 -22.15 3.53 4.99
C TYR A 188 -22.28 4.61 3.93
N VAL A 189 -21.12 5.05 3.42
CA VAL A 189 -20.98 6.05 2.36
C VAL A 189 -20.88 5.34 1.02
N PHE A 190 -21.82 5.61 0.12
CA PHE A 190 -21.77 5.09 -1.25
C PHE A 190 -20.78 5.90 -2.07
N ILE A 191 -19.80 5.20 -2.65
CA ILE A 191 -18.65 5.83 -3.31
C ILE A 191 -18.46 5.25 -4.71
N SER A 192 -18.16 6.11 -5.68
CA SER A 192 -17.82 5.68 -7.03
C SER A 192 -16.38 5.16 -7.12
N LYS A 193 -16.11 4.34 -8.13
CA LYS A 193 -14.79 3.71 -8.37
C LYS A 193 -13.64 4.71 -8.28
N ASN A 194 -13.76 5.81 -9.02
CA ASN A 194 -12.70 6.83 -9.12
C ASN A 194 -12.42 7.51 -7.77
N ARG A 195 -13.47 7.78 -6.99
CA ARG A 195 -13.33 8.38 -5.66
C ARG A 195 -12.66 7.41 -4.69
N LEU A 196 -13.04 6.13 -4.72
CA LEU A 196 -12.43 5.10 -3.88
C LEU A 196 -10.95 4.91 -4.22
N ILE A 197 -10.62 4.85 -5.52
CA ILE A 197 -9.22 4.76 -5.98
C ILE A 197 -8.42 5.96 -5.48
N ARG A 198 -8.99 7.17 -5.51
CA ARG A 198 -8.31 8.38 -5.00
C ARG A 198 -8.11 8.34 -3.48
N LEU A 199 -9.04 7.76 -2.71
CA LEU A 199 -8.84 7.48 -1.28
C LEU A 199 -7.70 6.47 -1.05
N LEU A 200 -7.67 5.39 -1.83
CA LEU A 200 -6.61 4.37 -1.75
C LEU A 200 -5.23 4.94 -2.11
N GLN A 201 -5.14 5.85 -3.09
CA GLN A 201 -3.90 6.57 -3.40
C GLN A 201 -3.32 7.27 -2.17
N GLU A 202 -4.16 7.99 -1.42
CA GLU A 202 -3.72 8.69 -0.22
C GLU A 202 -3.41 7.75 0.93
N PHE A 203 -4.15 6.64 1.04
CA PHE A 203 -3.81 5.57 1.96
C PHE A 203 -2.37 5.08 1.71
N VAL A 204 -2.03 4.73 0.47
CA VAL A 204 -0.68 4.28 0.08
C VAL A 204 0.37 5.33 0.37
N ARG A 205 0.09 6.60 0.07
CA ARG A 205 0.98 7.71 0.40
C ARG A 205 1.24 7.77 1.90
N ASN A 206 0.18 7.74 2.72
CA ASN A 206 0.28 7.81 4.17
C ASN A 206 1.04 6.61 4.75
N GLU A 207 0.85 5.40 4.21
CA GLU A 207 1.61 4.21 4.62
C GLU A 207 3.12 4.41 4.47
N ILE A 208 3.58 5.01 3.36
CA ILE A 208 5.02 5.28 3.17
C ILE A 208 5.48 6.49 4.01
N LEU A 209 4.61 7.46 4.28
CA LEU A 209 4.97 8.60 5.13
C LEU A 209 5.11 8.23 6.61
N LYS A 210 4.53 7.12 7.08
CA LYS A 210 4.76 6.63 8.46
C LYS A 210 6.25 6.50 8.76
N PHE A 211 7.07 6.10 7.79
CA PHE A 211 8.53 6.01 7.94
C PHE A 211 9.24 7.34 8.24
N THR A 212 8.59 8.49 8.04
CA THR A 212 9.13 9.81 8.42
C THR A 212 8.64 10.30 9.79
N LYS A 213 7.46 9.87 10.23
CA LYS A 213 6.79 10.42 11.42
C LYS A 213 7.36 9.87 12.72
N THR A 214 7.91 8.66 12.67
CA THR A 214 8.45 7.93 13.84
C THR A 214 9.65 8.61 14.50
N ASN A 215 10.28 9.59 13.85
CA ASN A 215 11.47 10.28 14.37
C ASN A 215 11.19 11.69 14.91
N LYS A 216 9.93 12.13 15.01
CA LYS A 216 9.56 13.48 15.48
C LYS A 216 8.89 13.56 16.85
N SER A 217 8.52 12.45 17.49
CA SER A 217 7.93 12.47 18.84
C SER A 217 8.91 11.92 19.88
N GLU A 218 9.38 12.79 20.76
CA GLU A 218 10.16 12.47 21.95
C GLU A 218 9.31 11.95 23.13
N GLU A 219 7.99 11.78 22.99
CA GLU A 219 7.14 11.40 24.10
C GLU A 219 6.20 10.24 23.75
N ASP A 220 6.16 9.28 24.67
CA ASP A 220 5.33 8.09 24.80
C ASP A 220 5.75 6.76 24.08
N PRO A 221 6.33 5.77 24.82
CA PRO A 221 6.71 4.46 24.29
C PRO A 221 5.53 3.55 23.89
N LYS A 222 4.28 3.97 24.11
CA LYS A 222 3.07 3.13 23.93
C LYS A 222 2.34 3.33 22.61
N GLU A 223 2.69 4.33 21.81
CA GLU A 223 2.16 4.54 20.46
C GLU A 223 3.13 4.04 19.36
N ARG A 224 4.00 3.10 19.71
CA ARG A 224 4.90 2.40 18.77
C ARG A 224 4.15 1.26 18.09
N THR A 225 3.21 1.59 17.22
CA THR A 225 2.57 0.60 16.33
C THR A 225 3.01 0.86 14.90
N ASP A 226 3.87 -0.07 14.45
CA ASP A 226 4.39 -0.31 13.10
C ASP A 226 5.62 0.48 12.64
N LEU A 227 6.62 0.56 13.52
CA LEU A 227 8.06 0.51 13.17
C LEU A 227 8.90 -0.34 14.17
N GLU A 228 8.27 -0.93 15.20
CA GLU A 228 8.90 -1.77 16.22
C GLU A 228 8.78 -3.28 15.98
N GLU A 229 7.89 -3.74 15.09
CA GLU A 229 8.16 -4.98 14.34
C GLU A 229 9.25 -4.72 13.29
N ILE A 230 9.28 -3.49 12.76
CA ILE A 230 10.12 -3.13 11.61
C ILE A 230 11.61 -3.13 11.98
N LEU A 231 11.97 -3.06 13.27
CA LEU A 231 13.35 -2.79 13.69
C LEU A 231 13.81 -3.33 15.06
N THR A 232 13.02 -4.08 15.84
CA THR A 232 13.62 -4.81 16.98
C THR A 232 14.67 -5.85 16.54
N GLU A 233 14.80 -6.07 15.23
CA GLU A 233 15.86 -6.81 14.55
C GLU A 233 17.07 -5.97 14.07
N ILE A 234 16.96 -4.65 13.87
CA ILE A 234 18.13 -3.83 13.44
C ILE A 234 19.15 -3.67 14.59
N THR A 235 18.74 -3.86 15.83
CA THR A 235 19.54 -3.63 17.05
C THR A 235 20.62 -4.67 17.38
N SER A 236 20.90 -5.69 16.55
CA SER A 236 22.17 -6.43 16.70
C SER A 236 23.35 -5.74 15.99
N PHE A 237 23.13 -4.67 15.23
CA PHE A 237 24.22 -3.87 14.66
C PHE A 237 24.98 -3.10 15.75
N LYS A 238 25.96 -3.77 16.37
CA LYS A 238 27.19 -3.13 16.84
C LYS A 238 28.18 -3.12 15.68
N ILE A 239 28.43 -1.93 15.13
CA ILE A 239 29.63 -1.71 14.33
C ILE A 239 30.80 -1.63 15.31
N THR A 240 31.69 -2.62 15.27
CA THR A 240 33.04 -2.52 15.84
C THR A 240 34.02 -2.93 14.76
#